data_AF-A0AAJ6A125-F1
#
_entry.id   AF-A0AAJ6A125-F1
#
_cell.length_a   1.000
_cell.length_b   1.000
_cell.length_c   1.000
_cell.angle_alpha   90.00
_cell.angle_beta   90.00
_cell.angle_gamma   90.00
#
_symmetry.space_group_name_H-M   'P 1'
#
loop_
_entity.id
_entity.type
_entity.pdbx_description
1 polymer ?
#
loop_
_entity_poly.entity_id
_entity_poly.type
_entity_poly.pdbx_seq_one_letter_code
_entity_poly.pdbx_strand_id
1 'polypeptide(L)'
;MGRLDDGRRVYFVVPKAPFGSMAEHAVVSPAHCIAMPDDIDDITAAAIANPGMSSWAAYTERAKLKAGETVLINGATGTAGRLAVQIAKHLGASKVIATGRNIDTLRSLAAIGADVTIPLVENDAALEETFKQQFAEGVDVVIDYLWGRSAERLLIAAAKFGRDAVPLRFVQIGSSSGADITLPSAVLRSSAIELMGSGIGSISVDRLIQAVGELLRATTSAGFTVAAKPVPLSDVERAWPEDDSARRTVFTMNAGMS
;
A
#
# COMPACT_ATOMS: atom_id res chain seq x y z
N MET A 1 -14.63 -4.40 -11.64
CA MET A 1 -14.89 -3.61 -12.86
C MET A 1 -16.32 -3.85 -13.28
N GLY A 2 -16.99 -2.86 -13.84
CA GLY A 2 -18.36 -2.99 -14.36
C GLY A 2 -18.64 -1.99 -15.48
N ARG A 3 -19.80 -2.15 -16.11
CA ARG A 3 -20.38 -1.18 -17.05
C ARG A 3 -21.74 -0.77 -16.53
N LEU A 4 -22.05 0.52 -16.60
CA LEU A 4 -23.38 1.05 -16.34
C LEU A 4 -24.29 0.76 -17.55
N ASP A 5 -25.60 0.94 -17.39
CA ASP A 5 -26.60 0.72 -18.45
C ASP A 5 -26.36 1.58 -19.71
N ASP A 6 -25.69 2.73 -19.53
CA ASP A 6 -25.28 3.62 -20.63
C ASP A 6 -23.93 3.24 -21.28
N GLY A 7 -23.38 2.08 -20.92
CA GLY A 7 -22.14 1.54 -21.47
C GLY A 7 -20.85 2.08 -20.83
N ARG A 8 -20.93 3.12 -19.98
CA ARG A 8 -19.75 3.69 -19.32
C ARG A 8 -19.08 2.67 -18.42
N ARG A 9 -17.76 2.59 -18.54
CA ARG A 9 -16.91 1.70 -17.77
C ARG A 9 -16.57 2.32 -16.41
N VAL A 10 -16.75 1.56 -15.34
CA VAL A 10 -16.52 2.01 -13.97
C VAL A 10 -15.75 0.99 -13.13
N TYR A 11 -14.91 1.50 -12.23
CA TYR A 11 -14.49 0.75 -11.04
C TYR A 11 -15.50 1.07 -9.94
N PHE A 12 -16.04 0.05 -9.28
CA PHE A 12 -17.03 0.24 -8.23
C PHE A 12 -16.54 -0.35 -6.91
N VAL A 13 -16.97 0.26 -5.80
CA VAL A 13 -16.67 -0.21 -4.45
C VAL A 13 -17.94 -0.33 -3.61
N VAL A 14 -17.83 -1.00 -2.46
CA VAL A 14 -18.90 -1.11 -1.45
C VAL A 14 -20.25 -1.50 -2.10
N PRO A 15 -20.33 -2.70 -2.71
CA PRO A 15 -21.61 -3.21 -3.22
C PRO A 15 -22.62 -3.35 -2.08
N LYS A 16 -23.92 -3.29 -2.42
CA LYS A 16 -25.00 -3.36 -1.45
C LYS A 16 -25.00 -4.71 -0.72
N ALA A 17 -24.84 -4.67 0.60
CA ALA A 17 -24.98 -5.85 1.44
C ALA A 17 -26.37 -6.52 1.29
N PRO A 18 -26.46 -7.86 1.36
CA PRO A 18 -25.39 -8.82 1.66
C PRO A 18 -24.55 -9.25 0.44
N PHE A 19 -24.71 -8.62 -0.72
CA PHE A 19 -24.07 -9.04 -1.98
C PHE A 19 -22.68 -8.45 -2.16
N GLY A 20 -21.81 -9.18 -2.88
CA GLY A 20 -20.43 -8.79 -3.19
C GLY A 20 -20.23 -8.39 -4.66
N SER A 21 -18.96 -8.28 -5.07
CA SER A 21 -18.56 -7.90 -6.43
C SER A 21 -18.28 -9.09 -7.36
N MET A 22 -18.31 -10.33 -6.84
CA MET A 22 -18.07 -11.56 -7.61
C MET A 22 -19.38 -12.07 -8.23
N ALA A 23 -19.94 -11.28 -9.14
CA ALA A 23 -21.21 -11.56 -9.82
C ALA A 23 -21.25 -10.87 -11.19
N GLU A 24 -22.10 -11.35 -12.09
CA GLU A 24 -22.35 -10.71 -13.41
C GLU A 24 -23.00 -9.33 -13.27
N HIS A 25 -23.83 -9.15 -12.24
CA HIS A 25 -24.49 -7.89 -11.92
C HIS A 25 -24.35 -7.59 -10.42
N ALA A 26 -24.11 -6.33 -10.08
CA ALA A 26 -24.00 -5.87 -8.69
C ALA A 26 -24.75 -4.55 -8.50
N VAL A 27 -25.55 -4.46 -7.43
CA VAL A 27 -26.24 -3.22 -7.06
C VAL A 27 -25.28 -2.35 -6.26
N VAL A 28 -25.00 -1.15 -6.76
CA VAL A 28 -24.03 -0.21 -6.17
C VAL A 28 -24.60 1.21 -6.20
N SER A 29 -24.31 2.01 -5.18
CA SER A 29 -24.61 3.45 -5.20
C SER A 29 -23.82 4.14 -6.31
N PRO A 30 -24.41 5.04 -7.11
CA PRO A 30 -23.67 5.83 -8.10
C PRO A 30 -22.48 6.60 -7.51
N ALA A 31 -22.56 7.00 -6.23
CA ALA A 31 -21.46 7.68 -5.53
C ALA A 31 -20.23 6.79 -5.30
N HIS A 32 -20.39 5.46 -5.40
CA HIS A 32 -19.31 4.48 -5.26
C HIS A 32 -18.78 3.99 -6.62
N CYS A 33 -19.25 4.59 -7.72
CA CYS A 33 -18.79 4.30 -9.07
C CYS A 33 -17.75 5.35 -9.50
N ILE A 34 -16.56 4.88 -9.85
CA ILE A 34 -15.44 5.68 -10.29
C ILE A 34 -15.31 5.49 -11.79
N ALA A 35 -15.39 6.58 -12.56
CA ALA A 35 -15.18 6.55 -14.00
C ALA A 35 -13.77 6.04 -14.31
N MET A 36 -13.67 5.08 -15.23
CA MET A 36 -12.39 4.53 -15.65
C MET A 36 -11.72 5.38 -16.71
N PRO A 37 -10.41 5.65 -16.58
CA PRO A 37 -9.61 6.09 -17.72
C PRO A 37 -9.63 5.03 -18.83
N ASP A 38 -9.64 5.48 -20.09
CA ASP A 38 -9.68 4.60 -21.26
C ASP A 38 -8.36 3.83 -21.48
N ASP A 39 -7.27 4.32 -20.90
CA ASP A 39 -5.90 3.86 -21.14
C ASP A 39 -5.39 2.79 -20.14
N ILE A 40 -6.19 2.45 -19.14
CA ILE A 40 -5.91 1.36 -18.19
C ILE A 40 -6.85 0.18 -18.47
N ASP A 41 -6.35 -1.06 -18.51
CA ASP A 41 -7.19 -2.24 -18.68
C ASP A 41 -7.88 -2.68 -17.37
N ASP A 42 -8.89 -3.55 -17.48
CA ASP A 42 -9.69 -4.00 -16.34
C ASP A 42 -8.91 -4.88 -15.34
N ILE A 43 -7.93 -5.65 -15.80
CA ILE A 43 -7.11 -6.50 -14.95
C ILE A 43 -6.18 -5.65 -14.11
N THR A 44 -5.47 -4.71 -14.74
CA THR A 44 -4.59 -3.76 -14.05
C THR A 44 -5.39 -2.91 -13.07
N ALA A 45 -6.53 -2.35 -13.47
CA ALA A 45 -7.38 -1.56 -12.59
C ALA A 45 -7.86 -2.37 -11.36
N ALA A 46 -8.35 -3.59 -11.57
CA ALA A 46 -8.78 -4.46 -10.49
C ALA A 46 -7.64 -4.89 -9.57
N ALA A 47 -6.43 -5.06 -10.11
CA ALA A 47 -5.24 -5.44 -9.36
C ALA A 47 -4.68 -4.29 -8.52
N ILE A 48 -4.67 -3.07 -9.06
CA ILE A 48 -4.02 -1.92 -8.42
C ILE A 48 -4.92 -1.22 -7.41
N ALA A 49 -6.23 -1.18 -7.64
CA ALA A 49 -7.11 -0.23 -6.96
C ALA A 49 -7.06 -0.33 -5.43
N ASN A 50 -7.22 -1.51 -4.84
CA ASN A 50 -7.18 -1.68 -3.39
C ASN A 50 -5.76 -1.45 -2.78
N PRO A 51 -4.71 -2.19 -3.21
CA PRO A 51 -3.37 -2.04 -2.61
C PRO A 51 -2.69 -0.69 -2.95
N GLY A 52 -3.01 -0.11 -4.11
CA GLY A 52 -2.54 1.22 -4.48
C GLY A 52 -3.29 2.30 -3.73
N MET A 53 -4.59 2.15 -3.47
CA MET A 53 -5.36 3.13 -2.71
C MET A 53 -4.87 3.22 -1.27
N SER A 54 -4.58 2.08 -0.63
CA SER A 54 -4.04 2.10 0.74
C SER A 54 -2.74 2.89 0.83
N SER A 55 -1.87 2.75 -0.17
CA SER A 55 -0.63 3.53 -0.32
C SER A 55 -0.91 5.00 -0.61
N TRP A 56 -1.76 5.29 -1.60
CA TRP A 56 -2.09 6.64 -2.04
C TRP A 56 -2.68 7.47 -0.90
N ALA A 57 -3.68 6.92 -0.22
CA ALA A 57 -4.34 7.56 0.92
C ALA A 57 -3.40 7.72 2.12
N ALA A 58 -2.51 6.75 2.37
CA ALA A 58 -1.50 6.88 3.40
C ALA A 58 -0.54 8.05 3.13
N TYR A 59 -0.13 8.26 1.88
CA TYR A 59 0.73 9.39 1.53
C TYR A 59 -0.02 10.74 1.47
N THR A 60 -1.21 10.78 0.87
CA THR A 60 -1.91 12.04 0.56
C THR A 60 -2.79 12.53 1.71
N GLU A 61 -3.53 11.63 2.35
CA GLU A 61 -4.48 11.98 3.42
C GLU A 61 -3.84 11.97 4.80
N ARG A 62 -2.95 11.00 5.05
CA ARG A 62 -2.37 10.77 6.39
C ARG A 62 -1.02 11.46 6.55
N ALA A 63 0.00 10.96 5.86
CA ALA A 63 1.34 11.52 5.94
C ALA A 63 1.41 12.93 5.33
N LYS A 64 0.58 13.24 4.33
CA LYS A 64 0.69 14.48 3.54
C LYS A 64 2.11 14.67 2.99
N LEU A 65 2.64 13.60 2.39
CA LEU A 65 4.00 13.53 1.84
C LEU A 65 4.32 14.78 1.01
N LYS A 66 5.49 15.35 1.24
CA LYS A 66 6.03 16.48 0.48
C LYS A 66 7.15 16.02 -0.43
N ALA A 67 7.23 16.64 -1.60
CA ALA A 67 8.37 16.43 -2.49
C ALA A 67 9.68 16.77 -1.76
N GLY A 68 10.70 15.93 -1.94
CA GLY A 68 11.98 16.04 -1.26
C GLY A 68 12.11 15.22 0.02
N GLU A 69 11.01 14.70 0.59
CA GLU A 69 11.04 13.91 1.82
C GLU A 69 11.58 12.48 1.61
N THR A 70 12.15 11.92 2.68
CA THR A 70 12.59 10.52 2.76
C THR A 70 11.48 9.64 3.33
N VAL A 71 11.18 8.55 2.63
CA VAL A 71 10.14 7.59 3.00
C VAL A 71 10.76 6.24 3.32
N LEU A 72 10.35 5.63 4.44
CA LEU A 72 10.61 4.22 4.75
C LEU A 72 9.32 3.40 4.63
N ILE A 73 9.36 2.30 3.89
CA ILE A 73 8.22 1.41 3.65
C ILE A 73 8.49 0.07 4.32
N ASN A 74 7.75 -0.23 5.38
CA ASN A 74 7.83 -1.50 6.09
C ASN A 74 6.89 -2.53 5.47
N GLY A 75 7.43 -3.64 4.97
CA GLY A 75 6.67 -4.63 4.19
C GLY A 75 6.59 -4.33 2.69
N ALA A 76 7.62 -3.69 2.15
CA ALA A 76 7.73 -3.28 0.75
C ALA A 76 7.65 -4.44 -0.25
N THR A 77 7.93 -5.68 0.17
CA THR A 77 7.87 -6.87 -0.71
C THR A 77 6.44 -7.34 -1.00
N GLY A 78 5.42 -6.85 -0.28
CA GLY A 78 4.02 -7.14 -0.57
C GLY A 78 3.46 -6.29 -1.72
N THR A 79 2.28 -6.61 -2.23
CA THR A 79 1.67 -5.88 -3.35
C THR A 79 1.45 -4.40 -3.05
N ALA A 80 0.90 -4.06 -1.88
CA ALA A 80 0.75 -2.66 -1.46
C ALA A 80 2.11 -1.98 -1.25
N GLY A 81 3.08 -2.68 -0.65
CA GLY A 81 4.44 -2.18 -0.47
C GLY A 81 5.15 -1.81 -1.78
N ARG A 82 5.06 -2.68 -2.81
CA ARG A 82 5.61 -2.44 -4.15
C ARG A 82 4.98 -1.22 -4.83
N LEU A 83 3.68 -1.03 -4.64
CA LEU A 83 2.98 0.16 -5.13
C LEU A 83 3.37 1.41 -4.32
N ALA A 84 3.56 1.28 -3.01
CA ALA A 84 3.99 2.37 -2.16
C ALA A 84 5.37 2.94 -2.55
N VAL A 85 6.29 2.10 -3.05
CA VAL A 85 7.59 2.54 -3.59
C VAL A 85 7.39 3.43 -4.82
N GLN A 86 6.63 2.92 -5.80
CA GLN A 86 6.35 3.62 -7.05
C GLN A 86 5.59 4.94 -6.80
N ILE A 87 4.58 4.90 -5.92
CA ILE A 87 3.78 6.07 -5.57
C ILE A 87 4.62 7.10 -4.81
N ALA A 88 5.50 6.70 -3.89
CA ALA A 88 6.39 7.64 -3.22
C ALA A 88 7.26 8.43 -4.20
N LYS A 89 7.88 7.73 -5.17
CA LYS A 89 8.68 8.39 -6.22
C LYS A 89 7.84 9.30 -7.10
N HIS A 90 6.64 8.87 -7.51
CA HIS A 90 5.72 9.70 -8.27
C HIS A 90 5.32 10.98 -7.53
N LEU A 91 5.12 10.90 -6.21
CA LEU A 91 4.81 12.03 -5.34
C LEU A 91 6.04 12.90 -4.99
N GLY A 92 7.22 12.55 -5.51
CA GLY A 92 8.43 13.36 -5.40
C GLY A 92 9.28 13.06 -4.17
N ALA A 93 9.13 11.90 -3.51
CA ALA A 93 10.06 11.48 -2.46
C ALA A 93 11.49 11.47 -3.00
N SER A 94 12.43 12.09 -2.28
CA SER A 94 13.83 12.12 -2.69
C SER A 94 14.49 10.77 -2.50
N LYS A 95 14.19 10.10 -1.39
CA LYS A 95 14.74 8.81 -0.99
C LYS A 95 13.62 7.86 -0.53
N VAL A 96 13.68 6.61 -0.98
CA VAL A 96 12.77 5.53 -0.61
C VAL A 96 13.57 4.36 -0.05
N ILE A 97 13.31 4.02 1.20
CA ILE A 97 13.91 2.89 1.92
C ILE A 97 12.86 1.79 2.00
N ALA A 98 13.17 0.61 1.49
CA ALA A 98 12.26 -0.53 1.48
C ALA A 98 12.72 -1.59 2.47
N THR A 99 11.82 -2.13 3.29
CA THR A 99 12.09 -3.31 4.12
C THR A 99 11.24 -4.50 3.67
N GLY A 100 11.76 -5.72 3.87
CA GLY A 100 10.97 -6.93 3.60
C GLY A 100 11.72 -8.22 3.93
N ARG A 101 10.98 -9.33 3.95
CA ARG A 101 11.55 -10.66 4.26
C ARG A 101 12.01 -11.44 3.03
N ASN A 102 11.33 -11.25 1.90
CA ASN A 102 11.71 -11.91 0.65
C ASN A 102 12.86 -11.14 0.00
N ILE A 103 14.08 -11.65 0.13
CA ILE A 103 15.31 -10.97 -0.30
C ILE A 103 15.32 -10.72 -1.81
N ASP A 104 14.85 -11.67 -2.63
CA ASP A 104 14.89 -11.53 -4.08
C ASP A 104 13.88 -10.49 -4.58
N THR A 105 12.67 -10.49 -4.02
CA THR A 105 11.69 -9.43 -4.28
C THR A 105 12.19 -8.09 -3.77
N LEU A 106 12.85 -8.08 -2.61
CA LEU A 106 13.35 -6.84 -2.02
C LEU A 106 14.43 -6.20 -2.90
N ARG A 107 15.37 -7.00 -3.42
CA ARG A 107 16.41 -6.52 -4.36
C ARG A 107 15.82 -5.96 -5.65
N SER A 108 14.75 -6.57 -6.17
CA SER A 108 14.12 -6.10 -7.40
C SER A 108 13.43 -4.74 -7.24
N LEU A 109 13.17 -4.28 -6.01
CA LEU A 109 12.53 -2.98 -5.77
C LEU A 109 13.39 -1.79 -6.21
N ALA A 110 14.71 -1.96 -6.36
CA ALA A 110 15.58 -0.92 -6.91
C ALA A 110 15.14 -0.50 -8.32
N ALA A 111 14.65 -1.45 -9.13
CA ALA A 111 14.19 -1.19 -10.49
C ALA A 111 12.91 -0.34 -10.55
N ILE A 112 12.16 -0.24 -9.45
CA ILE A 112 10.91 0.53 -9.35
C ILE A 112 11.04 1.73 -8.40
N GLY A 113 12.27 2.05 -7.96
CA GLY A 113 12.56 3.29 -7.25
C GLY A 113 12.93 3.16 -5.77
N ALA A 114 13.18 1.97 -5.22
CA ALA A 114 13.79 1.87 -3.89
C ALA A 114 15.28 2.25 -3.97
N ASP A 115 15.71 3.23 -3.17
CA ASP A 115 17.12 3.66 -3.11
C ASP A 115 17.92 2.81 -2.11
N VAL A 116 17.26 2.32 -1.06
CA VAL A 116 17.87 1.46 -0.03
C VAL A 116 16.94 0.28 0.25
N THR A 117 17.50 -0.91 0.39
CA THR A 117 16.77 -2.12 0.74
C THR A 117 17.31 -2.76 2.01
N ILE A 118 16.44 -3.04 2.99
CA ILE A 118 16.80 -3.60 4.30
C ILE A 118 16.05 -4.93 4.52
N PRO A 119 16.76 -6.07 4.51
CA PRO A 119 16.15 -7.35 4.87
C PRO A 119 15.69 -7.36 6.34
N LEU A 120 14.46 -7.80 6.58
CA LEU A 120 13.93 -7.99 7.93
C LEU A 120 14.46 -9.31 8.50
N VAL A 121 15.55 -9.23 9.26
CA VAL A 121 16.20 -10.38 9.91
C VAL A 121 15.72 -10.61 11.34
N GLU A 122 15.91 -11.83 11.86
CA GLU A 122 15.54 -12.17 13.24
C GLU A 122 16.48 -11.58 14.30
N ASN A 123 17.70 -11.19 13.92
CA ASN A 123 18.64 -10.58 14.85
C ASN A 123 18.30 -9.09 15.07
N ASP A 124 17.85 -8.75 16.30
CA ASP A 124 17.49 -7.39 16.68
C ASP A 124 18.65 -6.39 16.56
N ALA A 125 19.87 -6.78 16.97
CA ALA A 125 21.02 -5.90 16.93
C ALA A 125 21.43 -5.56 15.50
N ALA A 126 21.37 -6.54 14.59
CA ALA A 126 21.63 -6.33 13.18
C ALA A 126 20.56 -5.42 12.55
N LEU A 127 19.29 -5.62 12.89
CA LEU A 127 18.20 -4.79 12.40
C LEU A 127 18.32 -3.34 12.92
N GLU A 128 18.61 -3.16 14.20
CA GLU A 128 18.84 -1.85 14.82
C GLU A 128 20.01 -1.11 14.14
N GLU A 129 21.13 -1.78 13.84
CA GLU A 129 22.27 -1.14 13.18
C GLU A 129 21.90 -0.65 11.76
N THR A 130 21.12 -1.44 11.00
CA THR A 130 20.66 -0.99 9.68
C THR A 130 19.70 0.20 9.76
N PHE A 131 18.79 0.22 10.74
CA PHE A 131 17.83 1.32 10.93
C PHE A 131 18.50 2.58 11.46
N LYS A 132 19.48 2.43 12.36
CA LYS A 132 20.25 3.54 12.94
C LYS A 132 20.82 4.44 11.85
N GLN A 133 21.49 3.87 10.85
CA GLN A 133 22.04 4.66 9.76
C GLN A 133 20.95 5.46 9.03
N GLN A 134 19.83 4.82 8.71
CA GLN A 134 18.76 5.48 7.96
C GLN A 134 18.09 6.60 8.74
N PHE A 135 17.80 6.39 10.03
CA PHE A 135 17.22 7.43 10.87
C PHE A 135 18.19 8.57 11.17
N ALA A 136 19.49 8.29 11.29
CA ALA A 136 20.53 9.30 11.45
C ALA A 136 20.67 10.18 10.19
N GLU A 137 20.49 9.62 8.99
CA GLU A 137 20.42 10.35 7.72
C GLU A 137 19.10 11.13 7.55
N GLY A 138 18.06 10.77 8.31
CA GLY A 138 16.75 11.40 8.31
C GLY A 138 15.70 10.62 7.52
N VAL A 139 14.60 10.28 8.20
CA VAL A 139 13.36 9.74 7.63
C VAL A 139 12.22 10.67 8.05
N ASP A 140 11.35 11.03 7.11
CA ASP A 140 10.23 11.95 7.38
C ASP A 140 8.88 11.21 7.50
N VAL A 141 8.75 10.08 6.78
CA VAL A 141 7.53 9.27 6.74
C VAL A 141 7.88 7.79 6.83
N VAL A 142 7.18 7.05 7.68
CA VAL A 142 7.12 5.58 7.64
C VAL A 142 5.74 5.15 7.19
N ILE A 143 5.69 4.26 6.19
CA ILE A 143 4.47 3.57 5.76
C ILE A 143 4.59 2.11 6.19
N ASP A 144 3.74 1.66 7.10
CA ASP A 144 3.84 0.33 7.71
C ASP A 144 2.66 -0.59 7.37
N TYR A 145 2.98 -1.67 6.66
CA TYR A 145 2.02 -2.72 6.30
C TYR A 145 2.06 -3.94 7.23
N LEU A 146 3.07 -4.04 8.10
CA LEU A 146 3.36 -5.26 8.83
C LEU A 146 2.91 -5.22 10.28
N TRP A 147 3.11 -4.07 10.94
CA TRP A 147 3.07 -3.93 12.39
C TRP A 147 4.00 -4.97 13.09
N GLY A 148 3.72 -5.28 14.36
CA GLY A 148 4.46 -6.26 15.14
C GLY A 148 5.94 -5.90 15.36
N ARG A 149 6.80 -6.92 15.49
CA ARG A 149 8.23 -6.76 15.85
C ARG A 149 8.94 -5.72 14.99
N SER A 150 8.76 -5.76 13.67
CA SER A 150 9.45 -4.83 12.76
C SER A 150 9.06 -3.37 12.98
N ALA A 151 7.77 -3.08 13.20
CA ALA A 151 7.29 -1.74 13.51
C ALA A 151 7.78 -1.25 14.88
N GLU A 152 7.78 -2.13 15.88
CA GLU A 152 8.32 -1.81 17.22
C GLU A 152 9.81 -1.42 17.14
N ARG A 153 10.61 -2.19 16.39
CA ARG A 153 12.03 -1.89 16.19
C ARG A 153 12.24 -0.60 15.41
N LEU A 154 11.42 -0.32 14.40
CA LEU A 154 11.46 0.96 13.66
C LEU A 154 11.15 2.15 14.58
N LEU A 155 10.11 2.07 15.40
CA LEU A 155 9.74 3.15 16.33
C LEU A 155 10.83 3.40 17.38
N ILE A 156 11.43 2.33 17.92
CA ILE A 156 12.54 2.46 18.87
C ILE A 156 13.77 3.07 18.19
N ALA A 157 14.14 2.62 17.00
CA ALA A 157 15.27 3.17 16.25
C ALA A 157 15.03 4.64 15.88
N ALA A 158 13.82 4.99 15.45
CA ALA A 158 13.42 6.36 15.18
C ALA A 158 13.60 7.28 16.39
N ALA A 159 13.15 6.84 17.58
CA ALA A 159 13.29 7.65 18.79
C ALA A 159 14.73 7.76 19.28
N LYS A 160 15.58 6.75 19.03
CA LYS A 160 16.99 6.77 19.45
C LYS A 160 17.89 7.56 18.50
N PHE A 161 17.64 7.48 17.19
CA PHE A 161 18.58 7.91 16.15
C PHE A 161 18.00 8.93 15.17
N GLY A 162 16.70 9.22 15.26
CA GLY A 162 16.05 10.27 14.48
C GLY A 162 16.55 11.65 14.85
N ARG A 163 16.20 12.63 14.03
CA ARG A 163 16.55 14.04 14.24
C ARG A 163 15.78 14.62 15.42
N ASP A 164 16.48 15.34 16.28
CA ASP A 164 15.87 15.98 17.45
C ASP A 164 14.83 17.03 17.03
N ALA A 165 13.70 17.06 17.73
CA ALA A 165 12.56 17.96 17.51
C ALA A 165 11.97 18.01 16.07
N VAL A 166 12.30 17.07 15.17
CA VAL A 166 11.73 16.98 13.82
C VAL A 166 10.70 15.86 13.76
N PRO A 167 9.44 16.13 13.38
CA PRO A 167 8.41 15.11 13.35
C PRO A 167 8.69 13.96 12.37
N LEU A 168 8.48 12.73 12.84
CA LEU A 168 8.39 11.54 11.99
C LEU A 168 6.93 11.09 11.93
N ARG A 169 6.35 11.05 10.73
CA ARG A 169 4.97 10.55 10.55
C ARG A 169 5.01 9.05 10.32
N PHE A 170 4.59 8.28 11.31
CA PHE A 170 4.46 6.82 11.22
C PHE A 170 3.01 6.44 10.91
N VAL A 171 2.76 5.99 9.68
CA VAL A 171 1.43 5.59 9.20
C VAL A 171 1.30 4.07 9.24
N GLN A 172 0.51 3.58 10.18
CA GLN A 172 0.15 2.18 10.31
C GLN A 172 -1.04 1.86 9.39
N ILE A 173 -0.92 0.79 8.60
CA ILE A 173 -1.92 0.36 7.62
C ILE A 173 -2.36 -1.10 7.87
N GLY A 174 -1.38 -1.98 8.09
CA GLY A 174 -1.61 -3.42 8.14
C GLY A 174 -0.91 -4.09 9.32
N SER A 175 -1.34 -5.30 9.66
CA SER A 175 -0.89 -6.04 10.83
C SER A 175 -0.49 -7.49 10.49
N SER A 176 -0.02 -7.74 9.26
CA SER A 176 0.25 -9.11 8.78
C SER A 176 1.38 -9.83 9.53
N SER A 177 2.19 -9.11 10.31
CA SER A 177 3.27 -9.68 11.12
C SER A 177 2.99 -9.64 12.62
N GLY A 178 1.83 -9.15 13.04
CA GLY A 178 1.39 -9.12 14.44
C GLY A 178 0.38 -8.01 14.68
N ALA A 179 -0.58 -8.25 15.59
CA ALA A 179 -1.59 -7.26 15.96
C ALA A 179 -1.09 -6.26 17.00
N ASP A 180 -0.09 -6.63 17.79
CA ASP A 180 0.35 -5.89 18.97
C ASP A 180 1.86 -5.62 18.96
N ILE A 181 2.25 -4.57 19.69
CA ILE A 181 3.64 -4.25 20.05
C ILE A 181 3.71 -3.81 21.51
N THR A 182 4.89 -3.88 22.11
CA THR A 182 5.20 -3.32 23.44
C THR A 182 6.14 -2.13 23.29
N LEU A 183 5.60 -0.91 23.40
CA LEU A 183 6.37 0.31 23.17
C LEU A 183 6.75 1.00 24.49
N PRO A 184 8.04 1.17 24.82
CA PRO A 184 8.45 1.96 25.97
C PRO A 184 7.97 3.42 25.85
N SER A 185 7.41 3.98 26.91
CA SER A 185 6.89 5.37 26.89
C SER A 185 7.94 6.42 26.53
N ALA A 186 9.22 6.12 26.79
CA ALA A 186 10.35 6.98 26.40
C ALA A 186 10.45 7.19 24.89
N VAL A 187 9.97 6.25 24.06
CA VAL A 187 9.92 6.40 22.59
C VAL A 187 9.10 7.62 22.22
N LEU A 188 7.89 7.75 22.76
CA LEU A 188 7.01 8.88 22.45
C LEU A 188 7.40 10.14 23.23
N ARG A 189 7.79 10.00 24.50
CA ARG A 189 8.12 11.16 25.34
C ARG A 189 9.38 11.90 24.90
N SER A 190 10.31 11.22 24.21
CA SER A 190 11.64 11.77 23.88
C SER A 190 11.86 11.90 22.37
N SER A 191 10.80 11.86 21.57
CA SER A 191 10.86 12.06 20.12
C SER A 191 9.62 12.81 19.64
N ALA A 192 9.67 13.34 18.42
CA ALA A 192 8.53 13.99 17.77
C ALA A 192 7.74 13.01 16.87
N ILE A 193 7.69 11.72 17.21
CA ILE A 193 6.97 10.72 16.41
C ILE A 193 5.45 10.97 16.48
N GLU A 194 4.83 11.04 15.31
CA GLU A 194 3.38 11.06 15.13
C GLU A 194 2.91 9.68 14.67
N LEU A 195 2.17 8.95 15.52
CA LEU A 195 1.64 7.63 15.19
C LEU A 195 0.19 7.76 14.69
N MET A 196 -0.08 7.26 13.48
CA MET A 196 -1.36 7.43 12.81
C MET A 196 -1.84 6.14 12.14
N GLY A 197 -3.15 5.89 12.15
CA GLY A 197 -3.75 4.80 11.36
C GLY A 197 -4.23 5.27 9.98
N SER A 198 -4.20 4.38 9.00
CA SER A 198 -4.74 4.60 7.65
C SER A 198 -5.66 3.44 7.24
N GLY A 199 -6.96 3.64 7.39
CA GLY A 199 -7.99 2.66 7.07
C GLY A 199 -9.39 3.23 7.26
N ILE A 200 -10.40 2.37 7.12
CA ILE A 200 -11.80 2.74 7.35
C ILE A 200 -11.95 3.20 8.80
N GLY A 201 -12.50 4.40 8.98
CA GLY A 201 -12.66 5.05 10.30
C GLY A 201 -11.62 6.15 10.55
N SER A 202 -10.39 6.01 10.06
CA SER A 202 -9.40 7.11 10.09
C SER A 202 -9.46 8.00 8.85
N ILE A 203 -10.02 7.48 7.75
CA ILE A 203 -10.33 8.20 6.51
C ILE A 203 -11.79 7.88 6.15
N SER A 204 -12.55 8.89 5.71
CA SER A 204 -13.93 8.67 5.29
C SER A 204 -13.99 7.86 3.99
N VAL A 205 -15.08 7.13 3.79
CA VAL A 205 -15.29 6.30 2.59
C VAL A 205 -15.19 7.15 1.31
N ASP A 206 -15.78 8.35 1.30
CA ASP A 206 -15.71 9.26 0.15
C ASP A 206 -14.28 9.66 -0.20
N ARG A 207 -13.44 9.91 0.81
CA ARG A 207 -12.01 10.24 0.58
C ARG A 207 -11.23 9.02 0.08
N LEU A 208 -11.55 7.81 0.54
CA LEU A 208 -10.96 6.59 -0.01
C LEU A 208 -11.38 6.37 -1.46
N ILE A 209 -12.65 6.62 -1.81
CA ILE A 209 -13.15 6.57 -3.20
C ILE A 209 -12.41 7.58 -4.08
N GLN A 210 -12.23 8.81 -3.59
CA GLN A 210 -11.46 9.84 -4.29
C GLN A 210 -10.01 9.39 -4.52
N ALA A 211 -9.36 8.81 -3.50
CA ALA A 211 -8.00 8.27 -3.60
C ALA A 211 -7.89 7.14 -4.64
N VAL A 212 -8.88 6.24 -4.75
CA VAL A 212 -8.92 5.25 -5.84
C VAL A 212 -8.98 5.95 -7.20
N GLY A 213 -9.84 6.96 -7.36
CA GLY A 213 -9.98 7.68 -8.63
C GLY A 213 -8.71 8.42 -9.05
N GLU A 214 -8.03 9.06 -8.10
CA GLU A 214 -6.73 9.73 -8.34
C GLU A 214 -5.64 8.74 -8.72
N LEU A 215 -5.50 7.64 -7.98
CA LEU A 215 -4.58 6.56 -8.29
C LEU A 215 -4.81 6.00 -9.70
N LEU A 216 -6.05 5.66 -10.05
CA LEU A 216 -6.37 5.08 -11.36
C LEU A 216 -6.03 6.04 -12.50
N ARG A 217 -6.30 7.34 -12.34
CA ARG A 217 -5.89 8.37 -13.32
C ARG A 217 -4.38 8.52 -13.43
N ALA A 218 -3.65 8.40 -12.32
CA ALA A 218 -2.19 8.51 -12.33
C ALA A 218 -1.52 7.27 -12.93
N THR A 219 -2.15 6.09 -12.82
CA THR A 219 -1.54 4.76 -13.07
C THR A 219 -0.78 4.68 -14.39
N THR A 220 -1.42 4.99 -15.53
CA THR A 220 -0.80 4.88 -16.86
C THR A 220 0.31 5.91 -17.04
N SER A 221 0.02 7.19 -16.73
CA SER A 221 0.98 8.29 -16.88
C SER A 221 2.23 8.16 -15.99
N ALA A 222 2.07 7.58 -14.80
CA ALA A 222 3.14 7.35 -13.85
C ALA A 222 3.87 6.01 -14.08
N GLY A 223 3.38 5.17 -15.00
CA GLY A 223 3.94 3.86 -15.28
C GLY A 223 3.84 2.89 -14.11
N PHE A 224 2.79 3.00 -13.28
CA PHE A 224 2.62 2.10 -12.15
C PHE A 224 2.34 0.67 -12.63
N THR A 225 3.09 -0.27 -12.09
CA THR A 225 2.96 -1.69 -12.42
C THR A 225 2.52 -2.49 -11.20
N VAL A 226 1.64 -3.46 -11.47
CA VAL A 226 1.23 -4.48 -10.51
C VAL A 226 1.15 -5.82 -11.24
N ALA A 227 1.81 -6.84 -10.70
CA ALA A 227 1.72 -8.16 -11.28
C ALA A 227 0.35 -8.78 -10.94
N ALA A 228 -0.36 -9.22 -11.97
CA ALA A 228 -1.70 -9.79 -11.84
C ALA A 228 -1.79 -11.16 -12.54
N LYS A 229 -2.62 -12.05 -11.98
CA LYS A 229 -2.98 -13.33 -12.57
C LYS A 229 -4.49 -13.31 -12.85
N PRO A 230 -4.92 -13.11 -14.09
CA PRO A 230 -6.34 -13.23 -14.42
C PRO A 230 -6.77 -14.68 -14.27
N VAL A 231 -7.91 -14.91 -13.62
CA VAL A 231 -8.51 -16.24 -13.43
C VAL A 231 -10.01 -16.15 -13.73
N PRO A 232 -10.59 -17.07 -14.52
CA PRO A 232 -12.05 -17.19 -14.65
C PRO A 232 -12.75 -17.24 -13.30
N LEU A 233 -13.84 -16.51 -13.11
CA LEU A 233 -14.63 -16.61 -11.87
C LEU A 233 -15.19 -18.03 -11.66
N SER A 234 -15.44 -18.77 -12.75
CA SER A 234 -15.83 -20.19 -12.69
C SER A 234 -14.79 -21.08 -12.00
N ASP A 235 -13.53 -20.64 -11.95
CA ASP A 235 -12.42 -21.38 -11.36
C ASP A 235 -12.11 -20.93 -9.92
N VAL A 236 -13.00 -20.13 -9.30
CA VAL A 236 -12.78 -19.55 -7.97
C VAL A 236 -12.46 -20.60 -6.92
N GLU A 237 -13.19 -21.72 -6.87
CA GLU A 237 -12.99 -22.76 -5.86
C GLU A 237 -11.57 -23.34 -5.92
N ARG A 238 -11.05 -23.55 -7.13
CA ARG A 238 -9.68 -24.04 -7.35
C ARG A 238 -8.63 -22.98 -7.02
N ALA A 239 -8.86 -21.74 -7.42
CA ALA A 239 -7.87 -20.68 -7.32
C ALA A 239 -7.84 -19.96 -5.96
N TRP A 240 -8.94 -20.00 -5.20
CA TRP A 240 -9.04 -19.34 -3.89
C TRP A 240 -7.99 -19.75 -2.86
N PRO A 241 -7.63 -21.05 -2.70
CA PRO A 241 -6.60 -21.45 -1.75
C PRO A 241 -5.17 -21.19 -2.25
N GLU A 242 -4.96 -20.80 -3.52
CA GLU A 242 -3.63 -20.50 -4.03
C GLU A 242 -3.15 -19.13 -3.50
N ASP A 243 -2.02 -19.12 -2.78
CA ASP A 243 -1.34 -17.88 -2.40
C ASP A 243 -0.12 -17.65 -3.31
N ASP A 244 -0.26 -16.70 -4.23
CA ASP A 244 0.86 -16.17 -5.02
C ASP A 244 1.20 -14.76 -4.52
N SER A 245 2.10 -14.68 -3.54
CA SER A 245 2.59 -13.40 -3.03
C SER A 245 3.29 -12.51 -4.09
N ALA A 246 3.64 -13.07 -5.25
CA ALA A 246 4.24 -12.33 -6.35
C ALA A 246 3.20 -11.74 -7.31
N ARG A 247 2.00 -12.34 -7.45
CA ARG A 247 0.96 -11.88 -8.39
C ARG A 247 -0.41 -11.85 -7.74
N ARG A 248 -1.12 -10.74 -7.92
CA ARG A 248 -2.48 -10.62 -7.41
C ARG A 248 -3.47 -11.37 -8.32
N THR A 249 -4.20 -12.32 -7.77
CA THR A 249 -5.31 -12.95 -8.48
C THR A 249 -6.40 -11.92 -8.79
N VAL A 250 -6.82 -11.87 -10.06
CA VAL A 250 -7.94 -11.05 -10.52
C VAL A 250 -8.97 -11.98 -11.13
N PHE A 251 -10.11 -12.12 -10.47
CA PHE A 251 -11.21 -12.89 -11.04
C PHE A 251 -11.84 -12.11 -12.19
N THR A 252 -12.03 -12.81 -13.30
CA THR A 252 -12.58 -12.30 -14.55
C THR A 252 -13.92 -12.95 -14.80
N MET A 253 -14.90 -12.16 -15.23
CA MET A 253 -16.13 -12.74 -15.78
C MET A 253 -15.75 -13.36 -17.13
N ASN A 254 -16.19 -14.59 -17.38
CA ASN A 254 -15.89 -15.26 -18.64
C ASN A 254 -16.34 -14.36 -19.81
N ALA A 255 -15.42 -14.07 -20.72
CA ALA A 255 -15.77 -13.48 -22.00
C ALA A 255 -16.45 -14.58 -22.85
N GLY A 256 -17.78 -14.67 -22.77
CA GLY A 256 -18.63 -15.56 -23.56
C GLY A 256 -19.72 -16.17 -22.69
N MET A 257 -21.02 -15.97 -22.95
CA MET A 257 -21.69 -15.95 -24.25
C MET A 257 -22.50 -14.67 -24.49
N SER A 258 -22.20 -13.98 -25.59
CA SER A 258 -23.16 -13.12 -26.30
C SER A 258 -24.31 -13.95 -26.86
#